data_AF-R6XXV1-F1
#
_entry.id   AF-R6XXV1-F1
#
_cell.length_a   1.000
_cell.length_b   1.000
_cell.length_c   1.000
_cell.angle_alpha   90.00
_cell.angle_beta   90.00
_cell.angle_gamma   90.00
#
_symmetry.space_group_name_H-M   'P 1'
#
loop_
_entity.id
_entity.type
_entity.pdbx_description
1 polymer ?
#
loop_
_entity_poly.entity_id
_entity_poly.type
_entity_poly.pdbx_seq_one_letter_code
_entity_poly.pdbx_strand_id
1 'polypeptide(L)'
;MKQKKEKIEIISEPADITDIYFSTSKRFYKSRRLRIRYSNIYNCNEYYWHGMLRKNAQLCIKRKDGTTFPKFLNYGYGITLEGFAKDMFKVENAKTIVDNDRSYNYINDQTTLIYVGKAKKYTFCIRVYGEEQNSNDRWVVISIGE
;
A
#
# COMPACT_ATOMS: atom_id res chain seq x y z
N MET A 1 51.04 5.84 -7.95
CA MET A 1 50.26 4.68 -7.46
C MET A 1 48.78 4.94 -7.75
N LYS A 2 48.12 4.11 -8.57
CA LYS A 2 46.69 4.25 -8.88
C LYS A 2 45.87 3.53 -7.80
N GLN A 3 45.08 4.25 -7.01
CA GLN A 3 44.11 3.63 -6.10
C GLN A 3 43.05 2.89 -6.92
N LYS A 4 43.00 1.58 -6.73
CA LYS A 4 41.98 0.70 -7.28
C LYS A 4 40.69 1.03 -6.52
N LYS A 5 39.74 1.71 -7.17
CA LYS A 5 38.40 1.88 -6.60
C LYS A 5 37.80 0.50 -6.42
N GLU A 6 37.61 0.09 -5.17
CA GLU A 6 36.82 -1.09 -4.85
C GLU A 6 35.41 -0.85 -5.39
N LYS A 7 35.01 -1.74 -6.30
CA LYS A 7 33.66 -1.79 -6.84
C LYS A 7 32.82 -2.32 -5.69
N ILE A 8 32.08 -1.44 -5.03
CA ILE A 8 31.06 -1.85 -4.06
C ILE A 8 30.03 -2.65 -4.87
N GLU A 9 30.14 -3.97 -4.83
CA GLU A 9 29.07 -4.85 -5.26
C GLU A 9 27.93 -4.66 -4.26
N ILE A 10 26.98 -3.82 -4.65
CA ILE A 10 25.66 -3.81 -4.05
C ILE A 10 25.11 -5.21 -4.35
N ILE A 11 25.17 -6.10 -3.37
CA ILE A 11 24.45 -7.37 -3.42
C ILE A 11 22.98 -6.97 -3.48
N SER A 12 22.42 -6.94 -4.69
CA SER A 12 21.00 -6.77 -4.87
C SER A 12 20.37 -8.03 -4.32
N GLU A 13 19.71 -7.91 -3.15
CA GLU A 13 18.73 -8.90 -2.73
C GLU A 13 17.84 -9.23 -3.93
N PRO A 14 17.55 -10.52 -4.20
CA PRO A 14 16.74 -10.92 -5.33
C PRO A 14 15.46 -10.08 -5.32
N ALA A 15 15.17 -9.42 -6.45
CA ALA A 15 14.02 -8.54 -6.53
C ALA A 15 12.75 -9.37 -6.34
N ASP A 16 12.22 -9.44 -5.13
CA ASP A 16 11.04 -10.23 -4.81
C ASP A 16 9.85 -9.74 -5.66
N ILE A 17 9.54 -10.52 -6.69
CA ILE A 17 8.56 -10.19 -7.70
C ILE A 17 7.18 -10.44 -7.11
N THR A 18 6.49 -9.38 -6.69
CA THR A 18 5.09 -9.50 -6.25
C THR A 18 4.15 -9.44 -7.45
N ASP A 19 2.97 -10.04 -7.29
CA ASP A 19 1.83 -9.87 -8.20
C ASP A 19 0.90 -8.74 -7.75
N ILE A 20 1.30 -7.95 -6.74
CA ILE A 20 0.50 -6.86 -6.18
C ILE A 20 0.97 -5.53 -6.77
N TYR A 21 -0.01 -4.71 -7.15
CA TYR A 21 0.20 -3.45 -7.82
C TYR A 21 -0.55 -2.33 -7.12
N PHE A 22 0.14 -1.20 -7.04
CA PHE A 22 -0.44 0.09 -6.71
C PHE A 22 -0.95 0.75 -7.97
N SER A 23 -2.22 1.15 -8.01
CA SER A 23 -2.82 1.73 -9.20
C SER A 23 -3.49 3.05 -8.91
N THR A 24 -3.20 4.05 -9.74
CA THR A 24 -3.91 5.34 -9.76
C THR A 24 -4.82 5.50 -10.97
N SER A 25 -5.04 4.40 -11.70
CA SER A 25 -5.81 4.39 -12.95
C SER A 25 -6.55 3.07 -13.09
N LYS A 26 -7.73 3.13 -13.72
CA LYS A 26 -8.41 1.92 -14.21
C LYS A 26 -7.52 1.10 -15.16
N ARG A 27 -6.57 1.75 -15.86
CA ARG A 27 -5.68 1.09 -16.83
C ARG A 27 -4.51 0.37 -16.12
N PHE A 28 -4.46 -0.96 -16.22
CA PHE A 28 -3.48 -1.80 -15.54
C PHE A 28 -2.01 -1.42 -15.85
N TYR A 29 -1.67 -1.07 -17.09
CA TYR A 29 -0.29 -0.71 -17.47
C TYR A 29 0.26 0.56 -16.80
N LYS A 30 -0.59 1.39 -16.17
CA LYS A 30 -0.15 2.54 -15.38
C LYS A 30 0.06 2.21 -13.90
N SER A 31 -0.15 0.94 -13.52
CA SER A 31 0.06 0.48 -12.15
C SER A 31 1.56 0.33 -11.86
N ARG A 32 1.92 0.41 -10.58
CA ARG A 32 3.28 0.26 -10.08
C ARG A 32 3.35 -1.05 -9.33
N ARG A 33 4.21 -1.96 -9.77
CA ARG A 33 4.44 -3.22 -9.07
C ARG A 33 5.03 -2.92 -7.70
N LEU A 34 4.45 -3.49 -6.65
CA LEU A 34 4.99 -3.39 -5.31
C LEU A 34 6.18 -4.34 -5.15
N ARG A 35 7.13 -3.97 -4.31
CA ARG A 35 8.15 -4.88 -3.76
C ARG A 35 7.62 -5.46 -2.45
N ILE A 36 8.16 -6.58 -1.99
CA ILE A 36 7.84 -7.16 -0.68
C ILE A 36 9.11 -7.15 0.18
N ARG A 37 8.93 -7.06 1.50
CA ARG A 37 9.96 -7.27 2.51
C ARG A 37 9.31 -7.78 3.78
N TYR A 38 10.08 -8.43 4.65
CA TYR A 38 9.63 -8.69 6.01
C TYR A 38 9.79 -7.44 6.87
N SER A 39 8.73 -7.05 7.59
CA SER A 39 8.78 -5.93 8.54
C SER A 39 8.92 -6.46 9.96
N ASN A 40 10.09 -6.22 10.57
CA ASN A 40 10.35 -6.62 11.96
C ASN A 40 9.48 -5.87 12.97
N ILE A 41 9.04 -4.65 12.64
CA ILE A 41 8.19 -3.83 13.52
C ILE A 41 6.80 -4.44 13.66
N TYR A 42 6.25 -4.94 12.55
CA TYR A 42 4.89 -5.50 12.50
C TYR A 42 4.87 -7.03 12.47
N ASN A 43 6.05 -7.67 12.49
CA ASN A 43 6.25 -9.10 12.45
C ASN A 43 5.50 -9.79 11.28
N CYS A 44 5.47 -9.14 10.11
CA CYS A 44 4.74 -9.63 8.94
C CYS A 44 5.37 -9.17 7.62
N ASN A 45 4.96 -9.79 6.51
CA ASN A 45 5.31 -9.31 5.18
C ASN A 45 4.63 -7.96 4.89
N GLU A 46 5.39 -7.03 4.32
CA GLU A 46 4.94 -5.71 3.92
C GLU A 46 5.28 -5.49 2.44
N TYR A 47 4.29 -5.01 1.71
CA TYR A 47 4.45 -4.58 0.33
C TYR A 47 4.76 -3.09 0.30
N TYR A 48 5.71 -2.66 -0.53
CA TYR A 48 6.10 -1.27 -0.58
C TYR A 48 6.37 -0.75 -1.99
N TRP A 49 6.18 0.54 -2.16
CA TRP A 49 6.55 1.28 -3.35
C TRP A 49 7.12 2.64 -3.00
N HIS A 50 8.27 2.95 -3.58
CA HIS A 50 8.89 4.26 -3.47
C HIS A 50 8.53 5.10 -4.69
N GLY A 51 7.91 6.26 -4.46
CA GLY A 51 7.54 7.15 -5.55
C GLY A 51 6.68 8.32 -5.11
N MET A 52 6.08 8.99 -6.09
CA MET A 52 5.31 10.21 -5.87
C MET A 52 3.90 10.04 -6.43
N LEU A 53 2.92 10.46 -5.64
CA LEU A 53 1.52 10.55 -6.06
C LEU A 53 1.14 11.99 -6.36
N ARG A 54 0.28 12.16 -7.36
CA ARG A 54 -0.34 13.45 -7.65
C ARG A 54 -1.55 13.62 -6.73
N LYS A 55 -1.79 14.83 -6.27
CA LYS A 55 -3.00 15.19 -5.53
C LYS A 55 -4.24 14.78 -6.31
N ASN A 56 -5.26 14.29 -5.61
CA ASN A 56 -6.51 13.73 -6.13
C ASN A 56 -6.36 12.42 -6.93
N ALA A 57 -5.20 11.76 -6.88
CA ALA A 57 -5.09 10.41 -7.41
C ALA A 57 -5.98 9.46 -6.59
N GLN A 58 -6.90 8.78 -7.27
CA GLN A 58 -7.68 7.68 -6.69
C GLN A 58 -6.84 6.41 -6.71
N LEU A 59 -6.71 5.75 -5.57
CA LEU A 59 -5.89 4.57 -5.38
C LEU A 59 -6.73 3.30 -5.40
N CYS A 60 -6.14 2.28 -5.99
CA CYS A 60 -6.57 0.90 -5.86
C CYS A 60 -5.32 0.03 -5.70
N ILE A 61 -5.36 -0.90 -4.75
CA ILE A 61 -4.38 -1.97 -4.66
C ILE A 61 -4.99 -3.17 -5.36
N LYS A 62 -4.25 -3.83 -6.25
CA LYS A 62 -4.78 -4.95 -7.04
C LYS A 62 -3.73 -6.00 -7.38
N ARG A 63 -4.16 -7.25 -7.55
CA ARG A 63 -3.34 -8.33 -8.10
C ARG A 63 -3.20 -8.19 -9.62
N LYS A 64 -2.28 -8.97 -10.20
CA LYS A 64 -2.06 -9.07 -11.64
C LYS A 64 -3.32 -9.51 -12.41
N ASP A 65 -4.13 -10.36 -11.79
CA ASP A 65 -5.40 -10.85 -12.35
C ASP A 65 -6.54 -9.81 -12.32
N GLY A 66 -6.32 -8.66 -11.67
CA GLY A 66 -7.31 -7.59 -11.53
C GLY A 66 -8.08 -7.57 -10.21
N THR A 67 -7.94 -8.60 -9.38
CA THR A 67 -8.57 -8.67 -8.04
C THR A 67 -8.09 -7.50 -7.18
N THR A 68 -9.01 -6.76 -6.57
CA THR A 68 -8.69 -5.59 -5.75
C THR A 68 -8.58 -5.91 -4.27
N PHE A 69 -7.82 -5.09 -3.55
CA PHE A 69 -7.65 -5.18 -2.10
C PHE A 69 -8.16 -3.90 -1.41
N PRO A 70 -8.91 -4.04 -0.30
CA PRO A 70 -9.52 -5.29 0.17
C PRO A 70 -10.60 -5.79 -0.82
N LYS A 71 -10.79 -7.10 -0.93
CA LYS A 71 -11.79 -7.69 -1.84
C LYS A 71 -13.15 -7.53 -1.19
N PHE A 72 -13.88 -6.46 -1.49
CA PHE A 72 -15.22 -6.27 -0.92
C PHE A 72 -16.12 -7.44 -1.33
N LEU A 73 -16.46 -8.28 -0.36
CA LEU A 73 -17.40 -9.38 -0.50
C LEU A 73 -18.64 -9.15 0.38
N ASN A 74 -18.44 -8.55 1.57
CA ASN A 74 -19.47 -8.36 2.59
C ASN A 74 -19.01 -7.26 3.59
N TYR A 75 -19.83 -7.01 4.63
CA TYR A 75 -19.46 -6.16 5.77
C TYR A 75 -18.20 -6.67 6.50
N GLY A 76 -17.42 -5.73 7.05
CA GLY A 76 -16.25 -6.03 7.89
C GLY A 76 -14.90 -5.96 7.17
N TYR A 77 -14.88 -5.63 5.88
CA TYR A 77 -13.69 -5.34 5.09
C TYR A 77 -13.30 -3.88 5.24
N GLY A 78 -12.01 -3.57 5.16
CA GLY A 78 -11.60 -2.19 5.43
C GLY A 78 -10.16 -1.83 5.15
N ILE A 79 -9.92 -0.53 5.34
CA ILE A 79 -8.62 0.13 5.17
C ILE A 79 -8.28 0.86 6.46
N THR A 80 -7.15 0.53 7.08
CA THR A 80 -6.54 1.39 8.10
C THR A 80 -5.51 2.31 7.46
N LEU A 81 -5.60 3.60 7.76
CA LEU A 81 -4.53 4.55 7.50
C LEU A 81 -3.80 4.82 8.81
N GLU A 82 -2.49 4.58 8.84
CA GLU A 82 -1.67 4.67 10.05
C GLU A 82 -0.57 5.74 9.92
N GLY A 83 -0.36 6.47 11.01
CA GLY A 83 0.61 7.55 11.09
C GLY A 83 0.36 8.60 10.00
N PHE A 84 1.43 8.94 9.27
CA PHE A 84 1.36 9.96 8.22
C PHE A 84 0.39 9.63 7.08
N ALA A 85 0.05 8.35 6.88
CA ALA A 85 -0.94 7.96 5.86
C ALA A 85 -2.33 8.54 6.14
N LYS A 86 -2.71 8.69 7.42
CA LYS A 86 -4.01 9.19 7.85
C LYS A 86 -4.29 10.61 7.33
N ASP A 87 -3.25 11.45 7.26
CA ASP A 87 -3.37 12.84 6.81
C ASP A 87 -3.13 13.00 5.30
N MET A 88 -2.56 11.98 4.66
CA MET A 88 -2.18 11.99 3.24
C MET A 88 -3.25 11.36 2.34
N PHE A 89 -4.20 10.65 2.93
CA PHE A 89 -5.31 10.01 2.24
C PHE A 89 -6.66 10.43 2.81
N LYS A 90 -7.62 10.61 1.91
CA LYS A 90 -9.04 10.74 2.22
C LYS A 90 -9.74 9.45 1.77
N VAL A 91 -10.59 8.90 2.63
CA VAL A 91 -11.49 7.80 2.26
C VAL A 91 -12.90 8.37 2.14
N GLU A 92 -13.53 8.22 0.97
CA GLU A 92 -14.91 8.65 0.72
C GLU A 92 -15.84 7.44 0.66
N ASN A 93 -17.11 7.64 1.03
CA ASN A 93 -18.16 6.60 1.06
C ASN A 93 -17.80 5.38 1.92
N ALA A 94 -17.20 5.62 3.09
CA ALA A 94 -16.86 4.59 4.06
C ALA A 94 -17.32 5.02 5.46
N LYS A 95 -17.57 4.06 6.36
CA LYS A 95 -17.72 4.36 7.78
C LYS A 95 -16.32 4.47 8.39
N THR A 96 -15.97 5.66 8.86
CA THR A 96 -14.64 5.94 9.42
C THR A 96 -14.69 6.10 10.94
N ILE A 97 -13.79 5.42 11.65
CA ILE A 97 -13.53 5.60 13.07
C ILE A 97 -12.09 6.09 13.20
N VAL A 98 -11.88 7.19 13.91
CA VAL A 98 -10.54 7.75 14.14
C VAL A 98 -10.14 7.47 15.58
N ASP A 99 -8.93 6.93 15.75
CA ASP A 99 -8.34 6.67 17.07
C ASP A 99 -6.84 6.96 16.99
N ASN A 100 -6.38 7.95 17.76
CA ASN A 100 -4.99 8.40 17.79
C ASN A 100 -4.39 8.62 16.38
N ASP A 101 -3.32 7.90 16.05
CA ASP A 101 -2.58 7.97 14.79
C ASP A 101 -3.20 7.11 13.68
N ARG A 102 -4.39 6.53 13.91
CA ARG A 102 -5.06 5.64 12.98
C ARG A 102 -6.43 6.16 12.57
N SER A 103 -6.82 5.83 11.33
CA SER A 103 -8.22 5.83 10.90
C SER A 103 -8.60 4.46 10.37
N TYR A 104 -9.68 3.90 10.92
CA TYR A 104 -10.27 2.63 10.51
C TYR A 104 -11.43 2.92 9.59
N ASN A 105 -11.35 2.47 8.34
CA ASN A 105 -12.33 2.78 7.31
C ASN A 105 -12.99 1.48 6.84
N TYR A 106 -14.24 1.28 7.24
CA TYR A 106 -15.05 0.14 6.80
C TYR A 106 -15.66 0.45 5.44
N ILE A 107 -15.29 -0.35 4.45
CA ILE A 107 -15.55 -0.04 3.04
C ILE A 107 -16.82 -0.71 2.50
N ASN A 108 -17.31 -0.18 1.38
CA ASN A 108 -18.35 -0.76 0.52
C ASN A 108 -17.90 -0.67 -0.96
N ASP A 109 -18.79 -1.05 -1.88
CA ASP A 109 -18.58 -1.04 -3.33
C ASP A 109 -18.43 0.37 -3.95
N GLN A 110 -18.81 1.41 -3.21
CA GLN A 110 -18.69 2.83 -3.60
C GLN A 110 -17.52 3.55 -2.92
N THR A 111 -16.78 2.88 -2.03
CA THR A 111 -15.67 3.49 -1.32
C THR A 111 -14.54 3.88 -2.27
N THR A 112 -13.97 5.07 -2.06
CA THR A 112 -12.78 5.51 -2.80
C THR A 112 -11.68 5.98 -1.85
N LEU A 113 -10.43 5.62 -2.18
CA LEU A 113 -9.23 6.07 -1.48
C LEU A 113 -8.54 7.12 -2.33
N ILE A 114 -8.39 8.35 -1.82
CA ILE A 114 -7.91 9.51 -2.58
C ILE A 114 -6.66 10.07 -1.92
N TYR A 115 -5.58 10.22 -2.68
CA TYR A 115 -4.39 10.91 -2.19
C TYR A 115 -4.61 12.43 -2.14
N VAL A 116 -4.51 13.01 -0.94
CA VAL A 116 -4.67 14.45 -0.70
C VAL A 116 -3.36 15.14 -0.28
N GLY A 117 -2.32 14.35 -0.09
CA GLY A 117 -0.99 14.80 0.31
C GLY A 117 -0.23 15.65 -0.72
N LYS A 118 0.93 16.17 -0.28
CA LYS A 118 1.86 16.92 -1.14
C LYS A 118 2.47 16.04 -2.23
N ALA A 119 2.74 16.59 -3.40
CA ALA A 119 3.48 15.89 -4.46
C ALA A 119 4.99 15.81 -4.10
N LYS A 120 5.35 14.84 -3.27
CA LYS A 120 6.71 14.52 -2.82
C LYS A 120 6.92 13.00 -2.96
N LYS A 121 8.18 12.57 -3.04
CA LYS A 121 8.53 11.14 -2.99
C LYS A 121 8.38 10.63 -1.57
N TYR A 122 7.70 9.51 -1.42
CA TYR A 122 7.53 8.78 -0.17
C TYR A 122 7.71 7.28 -0.41
N THR A 123 7.84 6.54 0.68
CA THR A 123 7.70 5.09 0.71
C THR A 123 6.31 4.74 1.20
N PHE A 124 5.47 4.25 0.29
CA PHE A 124 4.14 3.74 0.60
C PHE A 124 4.25 2.28 1.01
N CYS A 125 3.81 1.96 2.22
CA CYS A 125 3.86 0.64 2.81
C CYS A 125 2.44 0.10 2.97
N ILE A 126 2.23 -1.16 2.60
CA ILE A 126 0.95 -1.83 2.56
C ILE A 126 1.09 -3.19 3.24
N ARG A 127 0.23 -3.45 4.21
CA ARG A 127 0.08 -4.74 4.86
C ARG A 127 -1.33 -5.25 4.58
N VAL A 128 -1.45 -6.52 4.21
CA VAL A 128 -2.74 -7.15 3.90
C VAL A 128 -2.99 -8.24 4.94
N TYR A 129 -4.13 -8.16 5.62
CA TYR A 129 -4.56 -9.11 6.63
C TYR A 129 -5.84 -9.80 6.15
N GLY A 130 -5.87 -11.13 6.26
CA GLY A 130 -7.05 -11.96 6.05
C GLY A 130 -7.58 -12.54 7.35
N GLU A 131 -8.61 -13.38 7.26
CA GLU A 131 -9.02 -14.24 8.36
C GLU A 131 -8.06 -15.42 8.49
N GLU A 132 -7.81 -15.89 9.72
CA GLU A 132 -6.88 -17.00 9.98
C GLU A 132 -7.22 -18.27 9.18
N GLN A 133 -8.51 -18.46 8.87
CA GLN A 133 -9.02 -19.63 8.18
C GLN A 133 -9.19 -19.40 6.66
N ASN A 134 -9.08 -18.16 6.18
CA ASN A 134 -9.26 -17.81 4.77
C ASN A 134 -8.40 -16.60 4.39
N SER A 135 -7.56 -16.76 3.36
CA SER A 135 -6.85 -15.64 2.71
C SER A 135 -7.80 -14.77 1.90
N ASN A 136 -8.75 -14.13 2.57
CA ASN A 136 -9.80 -13.31 1.99
C ASN A 136 -9.38 -11.84 1.79
N ASP A 137 -8.13 -11.51 2.12
CA ASP A 137 -7.57 -10.17 1.94
C ASP A 137 -8.47 -9.06 2.52
N ARG A 138 -9.02 -9.35 3.70
CA ARG A 138 -10.12 -8.60 4.30
C ARG A 138 -9.76 -7.16 4.66
N TRP A 139 -8.54 -6.95 5.12
CA TRP A 139 -8.15 -5.69 5.71
C TRP A 139 -6.79 -5.23 5.18
N VAL A 140 -6.73 -3.98 4.75
CA VAL A 140 -5.50 -3.36 4.27
C VAL A 140 -5.06 -2.29 5.25
N VAL A 141 -3.79 -2.31 5.64
CA VAL A 141 -3.18 -1.23 6.42
C VAL A 141 -2.18 -0.50 5.55
N ILE A 142 -2.29 0.82 5.48
CA ILE A 142 -1.41 1.70 4.72
C ILE A 142 -0.67 2.61 5.70
N SER A 143 0.66 2.62 5.61
CA SER A 143 1.53 3.58 6.27
C SER A 143 2.44 4.28 5.25
N ILE A 144 2.92 5.47 5.58
CA ILE A 144 3.85 6.22 4.73
C ILE A 144 5.11 6.54 5.54
N GLY A 145 6.28 6.18 5.00
CA GLY A 145 7.57 6.67 5.46
C GLY A 145 8.11 7.76 4.53
N GLU A 146 8.84 8.72 5.08
CA GLU A 146 9.62 9.70 4.31
C GLU A 146 10.94 9.13 3.76
#